data_AF-A0A9N7KYM9-F1
#
_entry.id   AF-A0A9N7KYM9-F1
#
_cell.length_a   1.000
_cell.length_b   1.000
_cell.length_c   1.000
_cell.angle_alpha   90.00
_cell.angle_beta   90.00
_cell.angle_gamma   90.00
#
_symmetry.space_group_name_H-M   'P 1'
#
loop_
_entity.id
_entity.type
_entity.pdbx_description
1 polymer ?
#
loop_
_entity_poly.entity_id
_entity_poly.type
_entity_poly.pdbx_seq_one_letter_code
_entity_poly.pdbx_strand_id
1 'polypeptide(L)'
;VKTYLNPISQRNDILKDTQNKSGVYCWINLLNGKYYIGSGLNLTNRLNDYFQDWYYKDRINLPIVRAILKYGMDNFALLILDLTDQENTLVKEQFWLDKIKPDYNILTRAANSSGFKHSAESIELMRQKALGRNHSEEVRKAMSDNRKGEKDHFLVNLILKRLKQS
;
A
#
# COMPACT_ATOMS: atom_id res chain seq x y z
N VAL A 1 -17.01 12.73 -8.01
CA VAL A 1 -16.28 11.44 -8.06
C VAL A 1 -15.58 11.36 -9.40
N LYS A 2 -14.26 11.23 -9.41
CA LYS A 2 -13.47 11.09 -10.66
C LYS A 2 -13.33 9.60 -10.98
N THR A 3 -13.48 9.21 -12.25
CA THR A 3 -13.56 7.82 -12.66
C THR A 3 -12.57 7.52 -13.79
N TYR A 4 -11.91 6.37 -13.70
CA TYR A 4 -11.01 5.83 -14.70
C TYR A 4 -11.50 4.44 -15.09
N LEU A 5 -12.02 4.31 -16.32
CA LEU A 5 -12.60 3.07 -16.82
C LEU A 5 -11.53 2.08 -17.27
N ASN A 6 -10.35 2.56 -17.66
CA ASN A 6 -9.20 1.73 -17.96
C ASN A 6 -7.96 2.26 -17.21
N PRO A 7 -7.80 1.87 -15.94
CA PRO A 7 -6.71 2.37 -15.08
C PRO A 7 -5.31 2.04 -15.59
N ILE A 8 -5.14 1.00 -16.41
CA ILE A 8 -3.85 0.66 -17.04
C ILE A 8 -3.45 1.78 -18.02
N SER A 9 -4.33 2.10 -18.97
CA SER A 9 -4.07 3.15 -19.98
C SER A 9 -4.04 4.55 -19.36
N GLN A 10 -4.81 4.78 -18.29
CA GLN A 10 -4.97 6.07 -17.63
C GLN A 10 -4.03 6.25 -16.43
N ARG A 11 -3.03 5.38 -16.27
CA ARG A 11 -2.13 5.38 -15.10
C ARG A 11 -1.48 6.74 -14.86
N ASN A 12 -0.96 7.38 -15.91
CA ASN A 12 -0.27 8.67 -15.78
C ASN A 12 -1.23 9.77 -15.30
N ASP A 13 -2.46 9.78 -15.80
CA ASP A 13 -3.49 10.73 -15.35
C ASP A 13 -3.84 10.49 -13.89
N ILE A 14 -4.06 9.22 -13.49
CA ILE A 14 -4.30 8.83 -12.10
C ILE A 14 -3.20 9.37 -11.17
N LEU A 15 -1.93 9.17 -11.54
CA LEU A 15 -0.80 9.61 -10.73
C LEU A 15 -0.74 11.14 -10.62
N LYS A 16 -0.93 11.86 -11.74
CA LYS A 16 -0.96 13.32 -11.77
C LYS A 16 -2.12 13.88 -10.94
N ASP A 17 -3.30 13.31 -11.09
CA ASP A 17 -4.53 13.77 -10.44
C ASP A 17 -4.54 13.52 -8.92
N THR A 18 -3.80 12.52 -8.46
CA THR A 18 -3.71 12.16 -7.04
C THR A 18 -2.44 12.67 -6.35
N GLN A 19 -1.56 13.37 -7.09
CA GLN A 19 -0.28 13.87 -6.59
C GLN A 19 -0.46 14.72 -5.33
N ASN A 20 0.28 14.35 -4.26
CA ASN A 20 0.25 15.01 -2.95
C ASN A 20 -1.13 15.06 -2.29
N LYS A 21 -2.03 14.14 -2.64
CA LYS A 21 -3.37 14.06 -2.04
C LYS A 21 -3.50 12.83 -1.16
N SER A 22 -4.32 12.97 -0.14
CA SER A 22 -4.93 11.86 0.58
C SER A 22 -6.37 11.65 0.12
N GLY A 23 -6.92 10.46 0.33
CA GLY A 23 -8.30 10.20 -0.01
C GLY A 23 -8.73 8.75 0.02
N VAL A 24 -9.97 8.55 -0.40
CA VAL A 24 -10.65 7.26 -0.48
C VAL A 24 -10.95 6.94 -1.94
N TYR A 25 -10.69 5.71 -2.33
CA TYR A 25 -10.92 5.20 -3.68
C TYR A 25 -11.71 3.90 -3.65
N CYS A 26 -12.26 3.56 -4.81
CA CYS A 26 -13.01 2.33 -5.04
C CYS A 26 -12.54 1.65 -6.31
N TRP A 27 -12.22 0.36 -6.22
CA TRP A 27 -12.02 -0.52 -7.36
C TRP A 27 -13.33 -1.27 -7.62
N ILE A 28 -13.82 -1.23 -8.86
CA ILE A 28 -15.04 -1.92 -9.28
C ILE A 28 -14.68 -2.96 -10.32
N ASN A 29 -15.04 -4.22 -10.07
CA ASN A 29 -14.93 -5.29 -11.06
C ASN A 29 -16.10 -5.17 -12.05
N LEU A 30 -15.80 -4.88 -13.30
CA LEU A 30 -16.79 -4.63 -14.35
C LEU A 30 -17.51 -5.90 -14.81
N LEU A 31 -16.97 -7.09 -14.53
CA LEU A 31 -17.56 -8.37 -14.94
C LEU A 31 -18.66 -8.86 -13.98
N ASN A 32 -18.55 -8.54 -12.70
CA ASN A 32 -19.49 -9.02 -11.67
C ASN A 32 -20.08 -7.93 -10.78
N GLY A 33 -19.68 -6.67 -11.00
CA GLY A 33 -20.17 -5.50 -10.26
C GLY A 33 -19.66 -5.39 -8.83
N LYS A 34 -18.76 -6.26 -8.36
CA LYS A 34 -18.24 -6.22 -6.98
C LYS A 34 -17.21 -5.13 -6.78
N TYR A 35 -17.13 -4.60 -5.57
CA TYR A 35 -16.27 -3.46 -5.26
C TYR A 35 -15.33 -3.71 -4.09
N TYR A 36 -14.23 -2.94 -4.08
CA TYR A 36 -13.29 -2.79 -2.97
C TYR A 36 -13.12 -1.32 -2.67
N ILE A 37 -13.18 -0.94 -1.39
CA ILE A 37 -12.90 0.43 -0.94
C ILE A 37 -11.60 0.43 -0.16
N GLY A 38 -10.75 1.41 -0.43
CA GLY A 38 -9.54 1.62 0.33
C GLY A 38 -9.23 3.10 0.44
N SER A 39 -8.29 3.43 1.32
CA SER A 39 -7.79 4.78 1.48
C SER A 39 -6.27 4.86 1.37
N GLY A 40 -5.75 6.08 1.24
CA GLY A 40 -4.32 6.35 1.25
C GLY A 40 -4.01 7.75 1.76
N LEU A 41 -3.06 7.88 2.69
CA LEU A 41 -2.52 9.17 3.13
C LEU A 41 -1.66 9.83 2.03
N ASN A 42 -1.03 9.01 1.19
CA ASN A 42 -0.47 9.39 -0.09
C ASN A 42 -1.15 8.52 -1.15
N LEU A 43 -2.14 9.11 -1.82
CA LEU A 43 -3.01 8.41 -2.75
C LEU A 43 -2.26 7.98 -4.02
N THR A 44 -1.30 8.78 -4.49
CA THR A 44 -0.44 8.45 -5.62
C THR A 44 0.33 7.17 -5.38
N ASN A 45 1.05 7.07 -4.26
CA ASN A 45 1.82 5.87 -3.92
C ASN A 45 0.89 4.67 -3.74
N ARG A 46 -0.19 4.86 -2.97
CA ARG A 46 -1.14 3.78 -2.67
C ARG A 46 -1.78 3.17 -3.92
N LEU A 47 -2.14 4.02 -4.90
CA LEU A 47 -2.69 3.57 -6.17
C LEU A 47 -1.61 3.00 -7.09
N ASN A 48 -0.41 3.58 -7.09
CA ASN A 48 0.71 3.09 -7.87
C ASN A 48 1.12 1.67 -7.49
N ASP A 49 0.98 1.28 -6.21
CA ASP A 49 1.24 -0.07 -5.72
C ASP A 49 0.50 -1.14 -6.54
N TYR A 50 -0.76 -0.89 -6.92
CA TYR A 50 -1.54 -1.83 -7.73
C TYR A 50 -0.98 -2.04 -9.14
N PHE A 51 -0.04 -1.21 -9.61
CA PHE A 51 0.63 -1.39 -10.89
C PHE A 51 2.02 -2.04 -10.75
N GLN A 52 2.40 -2.48 -9.56
CA GLN A 52 3.71 -3.07 -9.30
C GLN A 52 3.62 -4.57 -8.99
N ASP A 53 4.48 -5.37 -9.60
CA ASP A 53 4.52 -6.83 -9.38
C ASP A 53 4.76 -7.22 -7.92
N TRP A 54 5.58 -6.45 -7.19
CA TRP A 54 5.87 -6.73 -5.79
C TRP A 54 4.61 -6.70 -4.92
N TYR A 55 3.64 -5.83 -5.25
CA TYR A 55 2.42 -5.70 -4.46
C TYR A 55 1.59 -6.98 -4.53
N TYR A 56 1.47 -7.57 -5.72
CA TYR A 56 0.75 -8.84 -5.92
C TYR A 56 1.42 -10.02 -5.22
N LYS A 57 2.76 -10.04 -5.18
CA LYS A 57 3.54 -11.06 -4.47
C LYS A 57 3.33 -10.96 -2.95
N ASP A 58 3.45 -9.76 -2.39
CA ASP A 58 3.42 -9.54 -0.94
C ASP A 58 2.00 -9.48 -0.34
N ARG A 59 1.00 -9.20 -1.18
CA ARG A 59 -0.39 -8.97 -0.74
C ARG A 59 -1.37 -9.97 -1.33
N ILE A 60 -0.89 -11.14 -1.78
CA ILE A 60 -1.71 -12.21 -2.38
C ILE A 60 -2.92 -12.63 -1.51
N ASN A 61 -2.86 -12.43 -0.19
CA ASN A 61 -3.94 -12.78 0.72
C ASN A 61 -5.10 -11.76 0.72
N LEU A 62 -4.91 -10.56 0.16
CA LEU A 62 -5.98 -9.56 0.06
C LEU A 62 -7.00 -9.96 -1.00
N PRO A 63 -8.33 -9.92 -0.72
CA PRO A 63 -9.33 -10.34 -1.70
C PRO A 63 -9.30 -9.53 -2.98
N ILE A 64 -9.06 -8.22 -2.90
CA ILE A 64 -8.91 -7.36 -4.09
C ILE A 64 -7.73 -7.77 -4.96
N VAL A 65 -6.59 -8.14 -4.37
CA VAL A 65 -5.40 -8.61 -5.10
C VAL A 65 -5.71 -9.92 -5.83
N ARG A 66 -6.35 -10.89 -5.14
CA ARG A 66 -6.80 -12.14 -5.77
C ARG A 66 -7.82 -11.89 -6.87
N ALA A 67 -8.73 -10.95 -6.69
CA ALA A 67 -9.74 -10.62 -7.68
C ALA A 67 -9.10 -10.00 -8.93
N ILE A 68 -8.16 -9.07 -8.77
CA ILE A 68 -7.44 -8.49 -9.91
C ILE A 68 -6.59 -9.56 -10.62
N LEU A 69 -5.90 -10.44 -9.90
CA LEU A 69 -5.15 -11.55 -10.52
C LEU A 69 -6.05 -12.54 -11.26
N LYS A 70 -7.27 -12.78 -10.76
CA LYS A 70 -8.22 -13.73 -11.36
C LYS A 70 -8.90 -13.16 -12.61
N TYR A 71 -9.30 -11.90 -12.58
CA TYR A 71 -10.14 -11.30 -13.62
C TYR A 71 -9.37 -10.34 -14.55
N GLY A 72 -8.11 -10.00 -14.23
CA GLY A 72 -7.34 -9.01 -14.97
C GLY A 72 -7.68 -7.58 -14.55
N MET A 73 -6.68 -6.70 -14.46
CA MET A 73 -6.87 -5.29 -14.06
C MET A 73 -7.62 -4.47 -15.13
N ASP A 74 -7.56 -4.88 -16.39
CA ASP A 74 -8.34 -4.36 -17.51
C ASP A 74 -9.86 -4.47 -17.31
N ASN A 75 -10.29 -5.44 -16.49
CA ASN A 75 -11.69 -5.62 -16.11
C ASN A 75 -12.09 -4.87 -14.82
N PHE A 76 -11.26 -3.92 -14.38
CA PHE A 76 -11.57 -3.07 -13.22
C PHE A 76 -11.58 -1.59 -13.59
N ALA A 77 -12.55 -0.86 -13.05
CA ALA A 77 -12.56 0.60 -13.03
C ALA A 77 -12.10 1.13 -11.66
N LEU A 78 -11.48 2.30 -11.66
CA LEU A 78 -11.06 3.02 -10.45
C LEU A 78 -11.85 4.30 -10.28
N LEU A 79 -12.42 4.51 -9.10
CA LEU A 79 -13.13 5.73 -8.72
C LEU A 79 -12.41 6.41 -7.55
N ILE A 80 -12.21 7.72 -7.63
CA ILE A 80 -11.79 8.54 -6.49
C ILE A 80 -13.05 9.08 -5.82
N LEU A 81 -13.41 8.49 -4.69
CA LEU A 81 -14.66 8.75 -3.97
C LEU A 81 -14.60 10.08 -3.22
N ASP A 82 -13.51 10.30 -2.46
CA ASP A 82 -13.32 11.50 -1.65
C ASP A 82 -11.84 11.86 -1.61
N LEU A 83 -11.52 13.15 -1.80
CA LEU A 83 -10.19 13.68 -1.58
C LEU A 83 -10.22 14.37 -0.23
N THR A 84 -9.33 13.97 0.66
CA THR A 84 -9.42 14.31 2.07
C THR A 84 -8.10 14.87 2.55
N ASP A 85 -8.13 15.54 3.69
CA ASP A 85 -6.92 15.74 4.49
C ASP A 85 -6.51 14.41 5.16
N GLN A 86 -5.24 14.29 5.52
CA GLN A 86 -4.69 13.05 6.08
C GLN A 86 -5.42 12.62 7.36
N GLU A 87 -5.76 13.58 8.23
CA GLU A 87 -6.46 13.36 9.50
C GLU A 87 -7.87 12.78 9.30
N ASN A 88 -8.54 13.18 8.23
CA ASN A 88 -9.93 12.79 7.94
C ASN A 88 -10.04 11.52 7.09
N THR A 89 -8.93 11.03 6.55
CA THR A 89 -8.90 9.93 5.57
C THR A 89 -9.55 8.67 6.10
N LEU A 90 -9.24 8.27 7.33
CA LEU A 90 -9.75 7.04 7.93
C LEU A 90 -11.25 7.15 8.27
N VAL A 91 -11.70 8.32 8.75
CA VAL A 91 -13.12 8.59 9.04
C VAL A 91 -13.94 8.51 7.76
N LYS A 92 -13.42 9.06 6.67
CA LYS A 92 -14.06 9.00 5.35
C LYS A 92 -14.07 7.59 4.76
N GLU A 93 -13.01 6.82 4.96
CA GLU A 93 -13.00 5.40 4.58
C GLU A 93 -14.10 4.63 5.30
N GLN A 94 -14.22 4.80 6.62
CA GLN A 94 -15.28 4.16 7.40
C GLN A 94 -16.68 4.53 6.89
N PHE A 95 -16.91 5.83 6.65
CA PHE A 95 -18.17 6.31 6.08
C PHE A 95 -18.55 5.58 4.78
N TRP A 96 -17.59 5.42 3.86
CA TRP A 96 -17.83 4.74 2.59
C TRP A 96 -18.00 3.23 2.73
N LEU A 97 -17.25 2.58 3.65
CA LEU A 97 -17.44 1.17 3.98
C LEU A 97 -18.85 0.90 4.53
N ASP A 98 -19.33 1.73 5.45
CA ASP A 98 -20.66 1.58 6.06
C ASP A 98 -21.78 1.81 5.05
N LYS A 99 -21.59 2.79 4.15
CA LYS A 99 -22.56 3.18 3.13
C LYS A 99 -22.68 2.13 2.01
N ILE A 100 -21.56 1.59 1.53
CA ILE A 100 -21.53 0.74 0.33
C ILE A 100 -21.50 -0.75 0.68
N LYS A 101 -20.87 -1.13 1.80
CA LYS A 101 -20.65 -2.53 2.22
C LYS A 101 -20.00 -3.40 1.12
N PRO A 102 -18.75 -3.07 0.73
CA PRO A 102 -18.10 -3.69 -0.41
C PRO A 102 -17.71 -5.16 -0.22
N ASP A 103 -17.83 -5.96 -1.29
CA ASP A 103 -17.61 -7.41 -1.27
C ASP A 103 -16.16 -7.83 -0.98
N TYR A 104 -15.19 -7.05 -1.45
CA TYR A 104 -13.77 -7.42 -1.39
C TYR A 104 -13.07 -6.91 -0.11
N ASN A 105 -13.76 -6.16 0.74
CA ASN A 105 -13.24 -5.76 2.05
C ASN A 105 -13.57 -6.85 3.07
N ILE A 106 -12.54 -7.43 3.69
CA ILE A 106 -12.72 -8.42 4.78
C ILE A 106 -13.16 -7.72 6.06
N LEU A 107 -12.51 -6.61 6.38
CA LEU A 107 -12.80 -5.82 7.57
C LEU A 107 -13.89 -4.81 7.25
N THR A 108 -14.92 -4.79 8.08
CA THR A 108 -16.00 -3.79 8.04
C THR A 108 -15.60 -2.47 8.70
N ARG A 109 -14.54 -2.50 9.53
CA ARG A 109 -13.97 -1.31 10.15
C ARG A 109 -12.68 -0.90 9.44
N ALA A 110 -12.62 0.35 9.01
CA ALA A 110 -11.39 0.98 8.56
C ALA A 110 -10.42 1.03 9.74
N ALA A 111 -9.23 0.48 9.53
CA ALA A 111 -8.17 0.53 10.52
C ALA A 111 -6.84 0.74 9.80
N ASN A 112 -6.00 1.61 10.36
CA ASN A 112 -4.58 1.61 10.07
C ASN A 112 -3.83 1.30 11.37
N SER A 113 -2.64 0.72 11.27
CA SER A 113 -1.76 0.53 12.42
C SER A 113 -0.93 1.78 12.74
N SER A 114 -1.18 2.89 12.04
CA SER A 114 -0.44 4.12 12.20
C SER A 114 -0.78 4.75 13.56
N GLY A 115 0.23 4.93 14.41
CA GLY A 115 0.04 5.45 15.77
C GLY A 115 -0.47 4.43 16.80
N PHE A 116 -0.75 3.18 16.41
CA PHE A 116 -1.06 2.12 17.36
C PHE A 116 0.18 1.82 18.22
N LYS A 117 0.08 2.08 19.53
CA LYS A 117 1.12 1.75 20.50
C LYS A 117 0.75 0.46 21.21
N HIS A 118 1.64 -0.53 21.15
CA HIS A 118 1.50 -1.73 21.98
C HIS A 118 1.51 -1.37 23.46
N SER A 119 0.76 -2.12 24.28
CA SER A 119 0.82 -1.97 25.74
C SER A 119 2.22 -2.28 26.26
N ALA A 120 2.60 -1.69 27.40
CA ALA A 120 3.89 -1.97 28.04
C ALA A 120 4.06 -3.48 28.32
N GLU A 121 2.98 -4.15 28.72
CA GLU A 121 2.94 -5.60 28.91
C GLU A 121 3.20 -6.38 27.61
N SER A 122 2.56 -5.98 26.50
CA SER A 122 2.81 -6.60 25.18
C SER A 122 4.25 -6.40 24.72
N ILE A 123 4.81 -5.21 24.97
CA ILE A 123 6.22 -4.89 24.67
C ILE A 123 7.15 -5.81 25.45
N GLU A 124 6.93 -5.97 26.76
CA GLU A 124 7.75 -6.83 27.61
C GLU A 124 7.61 -8.31 27.22
N LEU A 125 6.39 -8.79 26.92
CA LEU A 125 6.18 -10.16 26.44
C LEU A 125 6.89 -10.42 25.11
N MET A 126 6.85 -9.47 24.17
CA MET A 126 7.58 -9.56 22.91
C MET A 126 9.09 -9.60 23.13
N ARG A 127 9.60 -8.78 24.06
CA ARG A 127 11.02 -8.78 24.46
C ARG A 127 11.42 -10.13 25.05
N GLN A 128 10.66 -10.67 26.01
CA GLN A 128 10.95 -11.96 26.64
C GLN A 128 10.98 -13.11 25.61
N LYS A 129 10.03 -13.12 24.67
CA LYS A 129 10.00 -14.09 23.57
C LYS A 129 11.14 -13.92 22.56
N ALA A 130 11.75 -12.74 22.48
CA ALA A 130 12.88 -12.47 21.61
C ALA A 130 14.22 -12.85 22.25
N LEU A 131 14.32 -12.83 23.58
CA LEU A 131 15.51 -13.27 24.31
C LEU A 131 15.79 -14.74 24.01
N GLY A 132 17.05 -15.04 23.68
CA GLY A 132 17.49 -16.40 23.34
C GLY A 132 17.27 -16.83 21.88
N ARG A 133 16.65 -15.99 21.03
CA ARG A 133 16.55 -16.28 19.59
C ARG A 133 17.91 -16.14 18.92
N ASN A 134 18.53 -17.26 18.59
CA ASN A 134 19.71 -17.31 17.73
C ASN A 134 19.28 -17.55 16.28
N HIS A 135 19.65 -16.63 15.39
CA HIS A 135 19.46 -16.84 13.96
C HIS A 135 20.43 -17.92 13.47
N SER A 136 19.97 -18.87 12.67
CA SER A 136 20.84 -19.85 12.02
C SER A 136 21.88 -19.14 11.16
N GLU A 137 23.00 -19.82 10.86
CA GLU A 137 24.04 -19.26 9.99
C GLU A 137 23.49 -18.89 8.61
N GLU A 138 22.59 -19.71 8.08
CA GLU A 138 21.89 -19.48 6.81
C GLU A 138 21.07 -18.19 6.85
N VAL A 139 20.28 -17.97 7.91
CA VAL A 139 19.47 -16.76 8.07
C VAL A 139 20.35 -15.54 8.35
N ARG A 140 21.45 -15.70 9.10
CA ARG A 140 22.45 -14.63 9.28
C ARG A 140 23.08 -14.21 7.96
N LYS A 141 23.43 -15.17 7.10
CA LYS A 141 23.98 -14.91 5.77
C LYS A 141 22.96 -14.21 4.87
N ALA A 142 21.72 -14.71 4.79
CA ALA A 142 20.65 -14.07 4.03
C ALA A 142 20.32 -12.64 4.51
N MET A 143 20.30 -12.40 5.83
CA MET A 143 20.15 -11.05 6.39
C MET A 143 21.36 -10.15 6.09
N SER A 144 22.58 -10.70 6.09
CA SER A 144 23.80 -9.98 5.70
C SER A 144 23.76 -9.58 4.23
N ASP A 145 23.35 -10.50 3.36
CA ASP A 145 23.27 -10.28 1.91
C ASP A 145 22.12 -9.31 1.56
N ASN A 146 20.97 -9.41 2.23
CA ASN A 146 19.86 -8.44 2.09
C ASN A 146 20.24 -7.04 2.61
N ARG A 147 21.11 -6.93 3.63
CA ARG A 147 21.64 -5.64 4.10
C ARG A 147 22.69 -5.06 3.16
N LYS A 148 23.32 -5.89 2.33
CA LYS A 148 24.26 -5.48 1.26
C LYS A 148 23.54 -5.07 -0.03
N GLY A 149 22.26 -5.42 -0.18
CA GLY A 149 21.36 -4.84 -1.19
C GLY A 149 21.07 -3.37 -0.89
N GLU A 150 21.87 -2.50 -1.51
CA GLU A 150 21.69 -1.05 -1.74
C GLU A 150 21.00 -0.24 -0.61
N LYS A 151 21.80 0.10 0.41
CA LYS A 151 21.76 1.48 0.90
C LYS A 151 22.41 2.35 -0.16
N ASP A 152 21.58 2.93 -1.01
CA ASP A 152 21.94 3.82 -2.10
C ASP A 152 22.50 5.17 -1.59
N HIS A 153 23.62 5.09 -0.86
CA HIS A 153 24.33 6.21 -0.24
C HIS A 153 25.76 6.32 -0.78
N PHE A 154 26.30 5.27 -1.39
CA PHE A 154 27.64 5.29 -1.98
C PHE A 154 27.65 5.96 -3.37
N LEU A 155 26.68 5.65 -4.25
CA LEU A 155 26.56 6.27 -5.57
C LEU A 155 26.21 7.77 -5.49
N VAL A 156 25.32 8.15 -4.56
CA VAL A 156 24.96 9.55 -4.30
C VAL A 156 26.19 10.37 -3.87
N ASN A 157 27.03 9.86 -2.97
CA ASN A 157 28.24 10.57 -2.55
C ASN A 157 29.34 10.60 -3.63
N LEU A 158 29.39 9.60 -4.51
CA LEU A 158 30.33 9.56 -5.64
C LEU A 158 29.94 10.55 -6.74
N ILE A 159 28.63 10.69 -7.04
CA ILE A 159 28.10 11.67 -7.98
C ILE A 159 28.27 13.10 -7.44
N LEU A 160 27.98 13.33 -6.15
CA LEU A 160 28.16 14.64 -5.50
C LEU A 160 29.63 15.07 -5.41
N LYS A 161 30.57 14.13 -5.28
CA LYS A 161 32.02 14.43 -5.35
C LYS A 161 32.46 14.84 -6.76
N ARG A 162 31.88 14.25 -7.81
CA ARG A 162 32.20 14.58 -9.21
C ARG A 162 31.59 15.91 -9.65
N LEU A 163 30.43 16.29 -9.14
CA LEU A 163 29.76 17.56 -9.44
C LEU A 163 30.34 18.78 -8.69
N LYS A 164 31.15 18.56 -7.64
CA LYS A 164 31.83 19.63 -6.88
C LYS A 164 33.27 19.89 -7.32
N GLN A 165 33.73 19.23 -8.38
CA GLN A 165 35.06 19.42 -8.98
C GLN A 165 34.99 19.96 -10.41
N SER A 166 33.84 20.53 -10.80
CA SER A 166 33.65 21.31 -12.03
C SER A 166 33.26 22.74 -11.69
#